data_AF-A0AB39YUW3-F1
#
_entry.id   AF-A0AB39YUW3-F1
#
_cell.length_a   1.000
_cell.length_b   1.000
_cell.length_c   1.000
_cell.angle_alpha   90.00
_cell.angle_beta   90.00
_cell.angle_gamma   90.00
#
_symmetry.space_group_name_H-M   'P 1'
#
loop_
_entity.id
_entity.type
_entity.pdbx_description
1 polymer ?
#
loop_
_entity_poly.entity_id
_entity_poly.type
_entity_poly.pdbx_seq_one_letter_code
_entity_poly.pdbx_strand_id
1 'polypeptide(L)'
;MQSPALRSTVKVASLLAGIVMACAACSGPPASSPSESMATSLPAIDRSAGAGAKASLNEVSGEVLLPMSAYWYSDRENVIVNSAVAFLIYDCVEEAGFTVAPWGGGGKTLQDYRFGQWSRPLAARNGAMPEIREVPGVLDEQPERPPLSARQQEEEVKCTNSVGRAGLPELLEGLAGDTSLQHRITGNAVALTERDSDYLAYRKSWEDCVAGKGLKVAEAGSWNLSSSGSKEDEIRVALLDLECKEASGGARKPYDILAEYQAAQMKDHQAELNALAEEKMAAVERAKQILRDHGVADARL
;
A
#
# COMPACT_ATOMS: atom_id res chain seq x y z
N MET A 1 -15.58 -51.93 6.01
CA MET A 1 -15.44 -52.63 4.71
C MET A 1 -14.17 -52.10 4.07
N GLN A 2 -13.06 -52.80 4.30
CA GLN A 2 -12.29 -53.50 3.26
C GLN A 2 -11.67 -52.56 2.21
N SER A 3 -10.37 -52.28 2.38
CA SER A 3 -9.47 -52.01 1.26
C SER A 3 -9.53 -53.14 0.24
N PRO A 4 -9.17 -52.86 -1.02
CA PRO A 4 -7.99 -53.57 -1.50
C PRO A 4 -7.00 -52.67 -2.25
N ALA A 5 -5.74 -53.04 -2.05
CA ALA A 5 -4.59 -52.64 -2.84
C ALA A 5 -4.68 -53.19 -4.27
N LEU A 6 -3.99 -52.53 -5.22
CA LEU A 6 -3.24 -53.26 -6.25
C LEU A 6 -2.14 -52.39 -6.87
N ARG A 7 -0.93 -52.92 -6.76
CA ARG A 7 0.32 -52.51 -7.40
C ARG A 7 0.24 -52.76 -8.91
N SER A 8 0.92 -51.94 -9.72
CA SER A 8 1.67 -52.45 -10.86
C SER A 8 2.70 -51.46 -11.36
N THR A 9 3.97 -51.84 -11.16
CA THR A 9 5.16 -51.38 -11.87
C THR A 9 5.23 -52.03 -13.25
N VAL A 10 5.55 -51.27 -14.29
CA VAL A 10 6.23 -51.80 -15.49
C VAL A 10 7.31 -50.81 -15.92
N LYS A 11 8.56 -51.26 -15.87
CA LYS A 11 9.70 -50.70 -16.62
C LYS A 11 9.78 -51.46 -17.95
N VAL A 12 9.99 -50.76 -19.07
CA VAL A 12 10.68 -51.32 -20.25
C VAL A 12 11.60 -50.26 -20.83
N ALA A 13 12.83 -50.69 -21.10
CA ALA A 13 13.94 -49.93 -21.62
C ALA A 13 14.13 -50.20 -23.12
N SER A 14 14.68 -49.19 -23.81
CA SER A 14 15.64 -49.26 -24.93
C SER A 14 15.27 -50.01 -26.24
N LEU A 15 15.40 -49.34 -27.40
CA LEU A 15 16.55 -49.46 -28.33
C LEU A 15 16.32 -48.73 -29.68
N LEU A 16 17.29 -47.89 -30.05
CA LEU A 16 17.96 -47.73 -31.36
C LEU A 16 17.15 -47.62 -32.69
N ALA A 17 17.33 -46.53 -33.43
CA ALA A 17 18.36 -46.38 -34.48
C ALA A 17 17.98 -45.34 -35.58
N GLY A 18 18.91 -44.43 -35.84
CA GLY A 18 19.30 -43.95 -37.18
C GLY A 18 18.31 -43.11 -38.00
N ILE A 19 18.69 -41.86 -38.26
CA ILE A 19 18.92 -41.34 -39.62
C ILE A 19 19.81 -40.09 -39.51
N VAL A 20 20.97 -40.19 -40.16
CA VAL A 20 21.86 -39.08 -40.48
C VAL A 20 21.30 -38.43 -41.75
N MET A 21 21.04 -37.12 -41.73
CA MET A 21 20.95 -36.35 -42.97
C MET A 21 21.47 -34.93 -42.73
N ALA A 22 22.35 -34.51 -43.64
CA ALA A 22 23.24 -33.38 -43.53
C ALA A 22 22.63 -32.08 -44.09
N CYS A 23 23.31 -30.98 -43.73
CA CYS A 23 23.38 -29.69 -44.41
C CYS A 23 22.22 -28.70 -44.25
N ALA A 24 22.45 -27.64 -43.45
CA ALA A 24 22.45 -26.27 -43.96
C ALA A 24 23.06 -25.34 -42.90
N ALA A 25 24.18 -24.71 -43.24
CA ALA A 25 24.71 -23.58 -42.50
C ALA A 25 23.82 -22.35 -42.76
N CYS A 26 23.22 -21.81 -41.70
CA CYS A 26 22.79 -20.42 -41.61
C CYS A 26 23.32 -19.87 -40.29
N SER A 27 24.28 -18.96 -40.40
CA SER A 27 24.80 -18.14 -39.32
C SER A 27 23.68 -17.28 -38.73
N GLY A 28 23.09 -17.72 -37.62
CA GLY A 28 22.30 -16.85 -36.75
C GLY A 28 23.22 -16.15 -35.76
N PRO A 29 23.08 -14.83 -35.53
CA PRO A 29 23.80 -14.18 -34.44
C PRO A 29 23.46 -14.87 -33.11
N PRO A 30 24.41 -15.00 -32.16
CA PRO A 30 24.12 -15.59 -30.87
C PRO A 30 22.95 -14.85 -30.24
N ALA A 31 21.97 -15.60 -29.76
CA ALA A 31 20.84 -15.07 -29.04
C ALA A 31 21.35 -14.10 -27.98
N SER A 32 20.93 -12.84 -28.09
CA SER A 32 21.21 -11.80 -27.13
C SER A 32 20.96 -12.36 -25.73
N SER A 33 21.96 -12.22 -24.86
CA SER A 33 21.86 -12.52 -23.43
C SER A 33 20.54 -11.98 -22.89
N PRO A 34 19.91 -12.65 -21.89
CA PRO A 34 18.74 -12.10 -21.24
C PRO A 34 19.11 -10.69 -20.80
N SER A 35 18.33 -9.68 -21.22
CA SER A 35 18.57 -8.31 -20.84
C SER A 35 18.76 -8.29 -19.33
N GLU A 36 19.93 -7.82 -18.87
CA GLU A 36 20.07 -7.37 -17.49
C GLU A 36 18.83 -6.55 -17.21
N SER A 37 17.98 -7.08 -16.33
CA SER A 37 16.98 -6.28 -15.64
C SER A 37 17.75 -5.06 -15.18
N MET A 38 17.44 -3.89 -15.75
CA MET A 38 17.95 -2.63 -15.25
C MET A 38 17.40 -2.52 -13.84
N ALA A 39 18.14 -3.07 -12.88
CA ALA A 39 17.94 -2.82 -11.48
C ALA A 39 18.24 -1.33 -11.34
N THR A 40 17.19 -0.51 -11.39
CA THR A 40 17.29 0.92 -11.15
C THR A 40 18.03 1.09 -9.84
N SER A 41 19.29 1.53 -9.91
CA SER A 41 20.12 1.72 -8.74
C SER A 41 19.48 2.81 -7.89
N LEU A 42 19.33 2.54 -6.59
CA LEU A 42 18.83 3.56 -5.66
C LEU A 42 19.71 4.81 -5.70
N PRO A 43 19.13 6.00 -5.54
CA PRO A 43 19.91 7.22 -5.45
C PRO A 43 20.84 7.18 -4.23
N ALA A 44 22.03 7.75 -4.38
CA ALA A 44 22.94 7.96 -3.26
C ALA A 44 22.46 9.17 -2.45
N ILE A 45 21.65 8.93 -1.42
CA ILE A 45 21.12 9.96 -0.52
C ILE A 45 21.82 9.87 0.82
N ASP A 46 22.38 10.98 1.28
CA ASP A 46 22.89 11.10 2.64
C ASP A 46 21.74 11.40 3.61
N ARG A 47 21.44 10.46 4.51
CA ARG A 47 20.42 10.60 5.56
C ARG A 47 20.66 11.82 6.44
N SER A 48 21.92 12.19 6.67
CA SER A 48 22.28 13.33 7.52
C SER A 48 21.73 14.65 7.00
N ALA A 49 21.49 14.76 5.69
CA ALA A 49 20.83 15.91 5.10
C ALA A 49 19.39 16.07 5.59
N GLY A 50 18.71 15.02 6.03
CA GLY A 50 17.38 15.06 6.63
C GLY A 50 17.36 15.03 8.16
N ALA A 51 18.53 15.16 8.81
CA ALA A 51 18.66 15.01 10.25
C ALA A 51 17.69 15.92 11.02
N GLY A 52 17.04 15.35 12.03
CA GLY A 52 16.04 16.04 12.86
C GLY A 52 14.60 15.92 12.36
N ALA A 53 14.38 15.40 11.14
CA ALA A 53 13.05 14.97 10.74
C ALA A 53 12.58 13.79 11.62
N LYS A 54 11.31 13.80 11.99
CA LYS A 54 10.71 12.82 12.90
C LYS A 54 9.36 12.38 12.39
N ALA A 55 9.05 11.11 12.61
CA ALA A 55 7.71 10.61 12.41
C ALA A 55 6.84 10.92 13.64
N SER A 56 5.57 11.25 13.42
CA SER A 56 4.58 11.32 14.49
C SER A 56 3.73 10.05 14.47
N LEU A 57 3.70 9.34 15.60
CA LEU A 57 2.96 8.10 15.78
C LEU A 57 1.84 8.36 16.78
N ASN A 58 0.58 8.35 16.33
CA ASN A 58 -0.58 8.51 17.19
C ASN A 58 -1.06 7.15 17.70
N GLU A 59 -0.67 6.78 18.91
CA GLU A 59 -0.99 5.45 19.46
C GLU A 59 -2.48 5.17 19.60
N VAL A 60 -3.33 6.19 19.70
CA VAL A 60 -4.77 6.00 19.87
C VAL A 60 -5.44 5.68 18.54
N SER A 61 -5.12 6.45 17.50
CA SER A 61 -5.72 6.27 16.18
C SER A 61 -4.99 5.22 15.34
N GLY A 62 -3.67 5.04 15.51
CA GLY A 62 -2.84 4.25 14.60
C GLY A 62 -2.34 5.04 13.40
N GLU A 63 -2.43 6.38 13.45
CA GLU A 63 -1.92 7.24 12.39
C GLU A 63 -0.39 7.43 12.48
N VAL A 64 0.26 7.39 11.34
CA VAL A 64 1.66 7.76 11.17
C VAL A 64 1.75 8.96 10.24
N LEU A 65 2.33 10.06 10.72
CA LEU A 65 2.65 11.23 9.90
C LEU A 65 4.15 11.28 9.65
N LEU A 66 4.51 11.33 8.38
CA LEU A 66 5.88 11.45 7.87
C LEU A 66 6.02 12.79 7.12
N PRO A 67 7.24 13.26 6.81
CA PRO A 67 7.45 14.48 6.03
C PRO A 67 6.67 14.51 4.70
N MET A 68 6.56 13.36 4.00
CA MET A 68 5.80 13.28 2.75
C MET A 68 4.28 13.31 2.95
N SER A 69 3.74 13.06 4.16
CA SER A 69 2.29 13.01 4.42
C SER A 69 1.57 14.31 4.03
N ALA A 70 2.25 15.46 4.08
CA ALA A 70 1.67 16.74 3.67
C ALA A 70 1.34 16.82 2.16
N TYR A 71 1.97 15.99 1.33
CA TYR A 71 1.84 15.98 -0.13
C TYR A 71 1.00 14.81 -0.66
N TRP A 72 0.42 14.02 0.25
CA TRP A 72 -0.62 13.03 -0.03
C TRP A 72 -1.98 13.59 0.38
N TYR A 73 -3.06 13.01 -0.16
CA TYR A 73 -4.37 13.19 0.44
C TYR A 73 -4.38 12.55 1.83
N SER A 74 -4.85 13.30 2.82
CA SER A 74 -5.30 12.73 4.09
C SER A 74 -6.44 11.74 3.84
N ASP A 75 -6.71 10.86 4.81
CA ASP A 75 -7.81 9.91 4.71
C ASP A 75 -9.16 10.61 4.45
N ARG A 76 -9.37 11.78 5.06
CA ARG A 76 -10.59 12.57 4.88
C ARG A 76 -10.67 13.20 3.48
N GLU A 77 -9.57 13.75 2.99
CA GLU A 77 -9.51 14.29 1.62
C GLU A 77 -9.75 13.17 0.59
N ASN A 78 -9.22 11.96 0.82
CA ASN A 78 -9.51 10.80 -0.03
C ASN A 78 -11.01 10.47 -0.08
N VAL A 79 -11.72 10.50 1.05
CA VAL A 79 -13.18 10.30 1.07
C VAL A 79 -13.88 11.37 0.23
N ILE A 80 -13.54 12.65 0.44
CA ILE A 80 -14.13 13.78 -0.31
C ILE A 80 -13.91 13.62 -1.81
N VAL A 81 -12.66 13.38 -2.23
CA VAL A 81 -12.29 13.24 -3.63
C VAL A 81 -12.98 12.03 -4.26
N ASN A 82 -12.93 10.86 -3.62
CA ASN A 82 -13.55 9.65 -4.17
C ASN A 82 -15.08 9.76 -4.23
N SER A 83 -15.72 10.40 -3.25
CA SER A 83 -17.16 10.67 -3.30
C SER A 83 -17.51 11.63 -4.45
N ALA A 84 -16.70 12.66 -4.71
CA ALA A 84 -16.92 13.56 -5.85
C ALA A 84 -16.80 12.83 -7.19
N VAL A 85 -15.77 11.98 -7.35
CA VAL A 85 -15.61 11.14 -8.54
C VAL A 85 -16.80 10.19 -8.72
N ALA A 86 -17.31 9.60 -7.63
CA ALA A 86 -18.48 8.73 -7.69
C ALA A 86 -19.71 9.46 -8.23
N PHE A 87 -19.97 10.70 -7.82
CA PHE A 87 -21.06 11.51 -8.36
C PHE A 87 -20.90 11.78 -9.86
N LEU A 88 -19.69 12.15 -10.32
CA LEU A 88 -19.45 12.34 -11.75
C LEU A 88 -19.67 11.06 -12.57
N ILE A 89 -19.36 9.88 -12.00
CA ILE A 89 -19.67 8.60 -12.62
C ILE A 89 -21.18 8.39 -12.67
N TYR A 90 -21.91 8.79 -11.61
CA TYR A 90 -23.37 8.64 -11.55
C TYR A 90 -24.06 9.52 -12.57
N ASP A 91 -23.62 10.77 -12.73
CA ASP A 91 -24.12 11.67 -13.78
C ASP A 91 -24.00 11.02 -15.17
N CYS A 92 -22.83 10.44 -15.48
CA CYS A 92 -22.61 9.74 -16.75
C CYS A 92 -23.54 8.55 -16.96
N VAL A 93 -23.80 7.77 -15.90
CA VAL A 93 -24.67 6.57 -15.97
C VAL A 93 -26.13 6.98 -16.09
N GLU A 94 -26.54 8.06 -15.41
CA GLU A 94 -27.87 8.65 -15.51
C GLU A 94 -28.12 9.25 -16.91
N GLU A 95 -27.13 9.94 -17.49
CA GLU A 95 -27.16 10.40 -18.88
C GLU A 95 -27.31 9.24 -19.89
N ALA A 96 -26.75 8.06 -19.57
CA ALA A 96 -26.94 6.83 -20.33
C ALA A 96 -28.33 6.17 -20.14
N GLY A 97 -29.18 6.75 -19.29
CA GLY A 97 -30.56 6.32 -19.05
C GLY A 97 -30.73 5.27 -17.95
N PHE A 98 -29.72 5.06 -17.10
CA PHE A 98 -29.79 4.13 -15.97
C PHE A 98 -29.93 4.88 -14.65
N THR A 99 -30.84 4.43 -13.80
CA THR A 99 -30.93 4.96 -12.43
C THR A 99 -29.80 4.41 -11.59
N VAL A 100 -29.09 5.31 -10.91
CA VAL A 100 -28.05 4.94 -9.96
C VAL A 100 -28.58 5.04 -8.54
N ALA A 101 -28.45 3.97 -7.76
CA ALA A 101 -28.71 4.03 -6.33
C ALA A 101 -27.57 4.81 -5.66
N PRO A 102 -27.83 5.85 -4.84
CA PRO A 102 -26.77 6.60 -4.18
C PRO A 102 -25.82 5.67 -3.42
N TRP A 103 -24.52 5.94 -3.51
CA TRP A 103 -23.55 5.35 -2.60
C TRP A 103 -23.29 6.32 -1.47
N GLY A 104 -23.03 5.79 -0.27
CA GLY A 104 -22.69 6.60 0.88
C GLY A 104 -22.03 5.75 1.96
N GLY A 105 -21.70 6.39 3.07
CA GLY A 105 -20.92 5.77 4.14
C GLY A 105 -19.50 6.31 4.24
N GLY A 106 -18.79 5.83 5.26
CA GLY A 106 -17.42 6.22 5.55
C GLY A 106 -16.37 5.54 4.69
N GLY A 107 -15.16 6.08 4.75
CA GLY A 107 -13.96 5.39 4.31
C GLY A 107 -13.37 4.53 5.42
N LYS A 108 -12.50 3.60 5.04
CA LYS A 108 -11.68 2.82 5.99
C LYS A 108 -10.22 3.02 5.67
N THR A 109 -9.43 3.24 6.70
CA THR A 109 -7.98 3.40 6.56
C THR A 109 -7.28 2.45 7.53
N LEU A 110 -6.21 1.83 7.06
CA LEU A 110 -5.42 0.91 7.87
C LEU A 110 -4.33 1.70 8.58
N GLN A 111 -4.10 1.39 9.85
CA GLN A 111 -2.88 1.79 10.55
C GLN A 111 -1.66 1.44 9.69
N ASP A 112 -0.73 2.38 9.51
CA ASP A 112 0.57 2.06 8.91
C ASP A 112 1.28 1.08 9.84
N TYR A 113 1.47 -0.14 9.33
CA TYR A 113 2.09 -1.26 10.05
C TYR A 113 3.35 -1.74 9.33
N ARG A 114 4.01 -0.90 8.52
CA ARG A 114 5.21 -1.28 7.74
C ARG A 114 6.30 -1.91 8.61
N PHE A 115 6.43 -1.45 9.85
CA PHE A 115 7.37 -1.99 10.84
C PHE A 115 6.68 -2.81 11.95
N GLY A 116 5.56 -3.44 11.60
CA GLY A 116 4.67 -4.20 12.49
C GLY A 116 3.82 -3.32 13.40
N GLN A 117 3.10 -3.95 14.32
CA GLN A 117 2.31 -3.24 15.34
C GLN A 117 3.24 -2.41 16.24
N TRP A 118 2.91 -1.14 16.45
CA TRP A 118 3.74 -0.18 17.19
C TRP A 118 2.99 0.52 18.33
N SER A 119 1.67 0.42 18.37
CA SER A 119 0.84 1.02 19.41
C SER A 119 0.49 -0.01 20.48
N ARG A 120 0.82 0.30 21.73
CA ARG A 120 0.46 -0.54 22.88
C ARG A 120 -1.05 -0.64 23.09
N PRO A 121 -1.85 0.46 23.08
CA PRO A 121 -3.28 0.35 23.24
C PRO A 121 -3.97 -0.35 22.05
N LEU A 122 -3.45 -0.24 20.83
CA LEU A 122 -3.98 -1.00 19.69
C LEU A 122 -3.60 -2.47 19.79
N ALA A 123 -2.36 -2.80 20.14
CA ALA A 123 -1.92 -4.18 20.35
C ALA A 123 -2.74 -4.90 21.44
N ALA A 124 -3.06 -4.20 22.52
CA ALA A 124 -3.88 -4.75 23.61
C ALA A 124 -5.31 -5.13 23.16
N ARG A 125 -5.85 -4.45 22.13
CA ARG A 125 -7.18 -4.74 21.58
C ARG A 125 -7.13 -5.71 20.40
N ASN A 126 -6.18 -5.47 19.50
CA ASN A 126 -6.15 -6.07 18.17
C ASN A 126 -5.12 -7.20 18.05
N GLY A 127 -4.20 -7.34 19.00
CA GLY A 127 -3.03 -8.21 18.84
C GLY A 127 -2.10 -7.65 17.77
N ALA A 128 -1.60 -8.52 16.90
CA ALA A 128 -0.70 -8.11 15.81
C ALA A 128 -1.44 -7.41 14.65
N MET A 129 -2.77 -7.49 14.61
CA MET A 129 -3.56 -6.88 13.53
C MET A 129 -3.51 -5.35 13.59
N PRO A 130 -3.38 -4.66 12.44
CA PRO A 130 -3.50 -3.22 12.38
C PRO A 130 -4.91 -2.78 12.76
N GLU A 131 -5.04 -1.60 13.37
CA GLU A 131 -6.35 -0.94 13.53
C GLU A 131 -6.92 -0.53 12.17
N ILE A 132 -8.22 -0.73 11.98
CA ILE A 132 -8.98 -0.15 10.88
C ILE A 132 -9.70 1.08 11.43
N ARG A 133 -9.28 2.27 11.01
CA ARG A 133 -9.99 3.49 11.40
C ARG A 133 -11.13 3.76 10.44
N GLU A 134 -12.29 4.06 11.00
CA GLU A 134 -13.43 4.59 10.25
C GLU A 134 -13.23 6.08 10.01
N VAL A 135 -13.33 6.47 8.75
CA VAL A 135 -13.24 7.86 8.29
C VAL A 135 -14.67 8.29 7.96
N PRO A 136 -15.21 9.35 8.58
CA PRO A 136 -16.57 9.78 8.30
C PRO A 136 -16.80 9.98 6.80
N GLY A 137 -17.99 9.60 6.33
CA GLY A 137 -18.44 9.83 4.96
C GLY A 137 -18.83 11.28 4.70
N VAL A 138 -19.14 11.61 3.45
CA VAL A 138 -19.85 12.85 3.09
C VAL A 138 -21.36 12.63 2.93
N LEU A 139 -21.77 11.37 2.77
CA LEU A 139 -23.16 10.90 2.74
C LEU A 139 -23.39 9.82 3.78
N ASP A 140 -24.64 9.68 4.21
CA ASP A 140 -25.04 8.60 5.12
C ASP A 140 -24.90 7.25 4.42
N GLU A 141 -24.57 6.22 5.20
CA GLU A 141 -24.44 4.86 4.70
C GLU A 141 -25.75 4.41 4.03
N GLN A 142 -25.62 3.85 2.82
CA GLN A 142 -26.74 3.40 2.01
C GLN A 142 -26.83 1.87 2.06
N PRO A 143 -28.04 1.29 1.93
CA PRO A 143 -28.19 -0.16 1.84
C PRO A 143 -27.46 -0.74 0.62
N GLU A 144 -27.19 -2.05 0.67
CA GLU A 144 -26.56 -2.76 -0.44
C GLU A 144 -27.31 -2.52 -1.75
N ARG A 145 -26.55 -2.17 -2.81
CA ARG A 145 -27.11 -1.87 -4.12
C ARG A 145 -27.76 -3.14 -4.70
N PRO A 146 -28.96 -3.04 -5.31
CA PRO A 146 -29.53 -4.14 -6.06
C PRO A 146 -28.58 -4.62 -7.17
N PRO A 147 -28.60 -5.91 -7.54
CA PRO A 147 -27.82 -6.41 -8.67
C PRO A 147 -28.13 -5.63 -9.94
N LEU A 148 -27.07 -5.19 -10.63
CA LEU A 148 -27.18 -4.45 -11.88
C LEU A 148 -27.47 -5.39 -13.06
N SER A 149 -28.15 -4.87 -14.07
CA SER A 149 -28.23 -5.58 -15.36
C SER A 149 -26.87 -5.60 -16.06
N ALA A 150 -26.62 -6.58 -16.92
CA ALA A 150 -25.36 -6.66 -17.68
C ALA A 150 -25.08 -5.38 -18.49
N ARG A 151 -26.13 -4.76 -19.07
CA ARG A 151 -26.01 -3.51 -19.82
C ARG A 151 -25.66 -2.33 -18.93
N GLN A 152 -26.25 -2.25 -17.73
CA GLN A 152 -25.92 -1.21 -16.76
C GLN A 152 -24.48 -1.37 -16.25
N GLN A 153 -24.03 -2.59 -16.00
CA GLN A 153 -22.65 -2.87 -15.60
C GLN A 153 -21.65 -2.47 -16.69
N GLU A 154 -21.95 -2.72 -17.96
CA GLU A 154 -21.12 -2.29 -19.08
C GLU A 154 -21.02 -0.76 -19.18
N GLU A 155 -22.14 -0.04 -19.02
CA GLU A 155 -22.12 1.42 -19.01
C GLU A 155 -21.42 2.00 -17.76
N GLU A 156 -21.60 1.41 -16.58
CA GLU A 156 -20.84 1.82 -15.38
C GLU A 156 -19.33 1.67 -15.57
N VAL A 157 -18.87 0.58 -16.19
CA VAL A 157 -17.46 0.39 -16.54
C VAL A 157 -16.99 1.45 -17.54
N LYS A 158 -17.80 1.75 -18.57
CA LYS A 158 -17.49 2.78 -19.55
C LYS A 158 -17.40 4.17 -18.92
N CYS A 159 -18.36 4.54 -18.09
CA CYS A 159 -18.37 5.79 -17.34
C CYS A 159 -17.20 5.87 -16.34
N THR A 160 -16.88 4.78 -15.65
CA THR A 160 -15.70 4.72 -14.78
C THR A 160 -14.41 4.94 -15.56
N ASN A 161 -14.27 4.37 -16.76
CA ASN A 161 -13.08 4.55 -17.57
C ASN A 161 -12.98 5.95 -18.19
N SER A 162 -14.11 6.58 -18.55
CA SER A 162 -14.13 7.93 -19.12
C SER A 162 -13.98 9.01 -18.04
N VAL A 163 -14.71 8.89 -16.93
CA VAL A 163 -14.73 9.87 -15.84
C VAL A 163 -13.62 9.62 -14.82
N GLY A 164 -13.31 8.36 -14.48
CA GLY A 164 -12.29 8.05 -13.47
C GLY A 164 -10.90 8.56 -13.84
N ARG A 165 -10.58 8.61 -15.14
CA ARG A 165 -9.36 9.26 -15.65
C ARG A 165 -9.56 10.73 -16.04
N ALA A 166 -10.75 11.19 -16.47
CA ALA A 166 -10.90 12.56 -16.99
C ALA A 166 -11.76 13.53 -16.15
N GLY A 167 -12.40 13.07 -15.07
CA GLY A 167 -13.34 13.84 -14.26
C GLY A 167 -12.66 14.76 -13.24
N LEU A 168 -11.43 14.41 -12.85
CA LEU A 168 -10.50 15.25 -12.09
C LEU A 168 -9.09 15.00 -12.64
N PRO A 169 -8.71 15.58 -13.79
CA PRO A 169 -7.39 15.36 -14.41
C PRO A 169 -6.23 15.76 -13.48
N GLU A 170 -6.47 16.63 -12.51
CA GLU A 170 -5.55 16.99 -11.42
C GLU A 170 -5.21 15.81 -10.50
N LEU A 171 -6.01 14.72 -10.53
CA LEU A 171 -5.68 13.48 -9.83
C LEU A 171 -4.70 12.59 -10.59
N LEU A 172 -4.55 12.78 -11.91
CA LEU A 172 -3.80 11.86 -12.76
C LEU A 172 -2.32 12.20 -12.89
N GLU A 173 -1.98 13.47 -12.99
CA GLU A 173 -0.58 13.91 -13.04
C GLU A 173 -0.15 14.33 -11.63
N GLY A 174 0.90 13.70 -11.11
CA GLY A 174 1.44 13.99 -9.78
C GLY A 174 0.88 13.12 -8.65
N LEU A 175 -0.43 12.87 -8.56
CA LEU A 175 -1.03 12.26 -7.35
C LEU A 175 -1.38 10.77 -7.45
N ALA A 176 -1.42 10.17 -8.64
CA ALA A 176 -1.83 8.76 -8.83
C ALA A 176 -0.95 7.95 -9.80
N GLY A 177 0.20 8.48 -10.24
CA GLY A 177 1.13 7.77 -11.11
C GLY A 177 2.26 7.10 -10.33
N ASP A 178 2.54 5.82 -10.62
CA ASP A 178 3.69 5.06 -10.09
C ASP A 178 5.05 5.77 -10.32
N THR A 179 5.11 6.71 -11.26
CA THR A 179 6.30 7.50 -11.61
C THR A 179 6.35 8.90 -10.99
N SER A 180 5.33 9.30 -10.22
CA SER A 180 5.24 10.60 -9.57
C SER A 180 6.38 10.84 -8.58
N LEU A 181 6.65 12.12 -8.32
CA LEU A 181 7.69 12.51 -7.36
C LEU A 181 7.40 11.96 -5.95
N GLN A 182 6.15 12.02 -5.46
CA GLN A 182 5.85 11.49 -4.13
C GLN A 182 6.10 9.98 -4.03
N HIS A 183 5.71 9.21 -5.05
CA HIS A 183 5.96 7.77 -5.11
C HIS A 183 7.46 7.46 -5.16
N ARG A 184 8.24 8.19 -5.97
CA ARG A 184 9.71 8.02 -6.03
C ARG A 184 10.38 8.32 -4.70
N ILE A 185 10.09 9.48 -4.08
CA ILE A 185 10.69 9.86 -2.79
C ILE A 185 10.34 8.80 -1.73
N THR A 186 9.08 8.42 -1.64
CA THR A 186 8.60 7.44 -0.65
C THR A 186 9.21 6.06 -0.88
N GLY A 187 9.21 5.57 -2.12
CA GLY A 187 9.78 4.27 -2.48
C GLY A 187 11.29 4.20 -2.24
N ASN A 188 12.03 5.23 -2.66
CA ASN A 188 13.46 5.33 -2.38
C ASN A 188 13.74 5.39 -0.87
N ALA A 189 12.99 6.19 -0.11
CA ALA A 189 13.21 6.33 1.33
C ALA A 189 12.96 5.02 2.09
N VAL A 190 11.95 4.25 1.70
CA VAL A 190 11.73 2.88 2.24
C VAL A 190 12.91 1.99 1.92
N ALA A 191 13.32 1.93 0.65
CA ALA A 191 14.41 1.06 0.22
C ALA A 191 15.76 1.44 0.84
N LEU A 192 16.02 2.72 1.08
CA LEU A 192 17.20 3.22 1.77
C LEU A 192 17.15 2.91 3.26
N THR A 193 15.99 3.08 3.91
CA THR A 193 15.78 2.71 5.32
C THR A 193 16.12 1.25 5.57
N GLU A 194 15.69 0.34 4.70
CA GLU A 194 15.95 -1.11 4.85
C GLU A 194 17.44 -1.48 4.70
N ARG A 195 18.25 -0.60 4.10
CA ARG A 195 19.70 -0.78 3.92
C ARG A 195 20.52 0.02 4.94
N ASP A 196 19.86 0.84 5.74
CA ASP A 196 20.50 1.74 6.70
C ASP A 196 21.12 0.95 7.86
N SER A 197 22.35 1.28 8.26
CA SER A 197 23.06 0.56 9.32
C SER A 197 22.36 0.63 10.68
N ASP A 198 21.72 1.76 11.00
CA ASP A 198 21.00 1.92 12.28
C ASP A 198 19.67 1.15 12.28
N TYR A 199 19.03 1.05 11.12
CA TYR A 199 17.86 0.21 10.92
C TYR A 199 18.23 -1.27 11.03
N LEU A 200 19.31 -1.71 10.37
CA LEU A 200 19.79 -3.09 10.45
C LEU A 200 20.20 -3.48 11.87
N ALA A 201 20.85 -2.57 12.61
CA ALA A 201 21.16 -2.78 14.01
C ALA A 201 19.89 -2.86 14.89
N TYR A 202 18.91 -1.97 14.65
CA TYR A 202 17.60 -2.04 15.32
C TYR A 202 16.89 -3.37 15.06
N ARG A 203 16.83 -3.78 13.79
CA ARG A 203 16.21 -5.02 13.34
C ARG A 203 16.85 -6.23 14.02
N LYS A 204 18.18 -6.29 14.02
CA LYS A 204 18.93 -7.36 14.68
C LYS A 204 18.65 -7.43 16.19
N SER A 205 18.69 -6.28 16.87
CA SER A 205 18.37 -6.19 18.30
C SER A 205 16.96 -6.70 18.61
N TRP A 206 15.99 -6.34 17.76
CA TRP A 206 14.62 -6.79 17.90
C TRP A 206 14.49 -8.31 17.70
N GLU A 207 15.11 -8.87 16.65
CA GLU A 207 15.11 -10.32 16.40
C GLU A 207 15.77 -11.10 17.55
N ASP A 208 16.91 -10.61 18.06
CA ASP A 208 17.61 -11.23 19.20
C ASP A 208 16.71 -11.21 20.47
N CYS A 209 15.97 -10.12 20.72
CA CYS A 209 15.01 -10.05 21.83
C CYS A 209 13.82 -11.00 21.65
N VAL A 210 13.24 -11.04 20.45
CA VAL A 210 12.12 -11.93 20.10
C VAL A 210 12.52 -13.39 20.35
N ALA A 211 13.70 -13.80 19.88
CA ALA A 211 14.25 -15.13 20.11
C ALA A 211 14.51 -15.40 21.61
N GLY A 212 15.05 -14.42 22.34
CA GLY A 212 15.28 -14.50 23.78
C GLY A 212 13.99 -14.70 24.60
N LYS A 213 12.84 -14.24 24.09
CA LYS A 213 11.51 -14.47 24.68
C LYS A 213 10.85 -15.78 24.20
N GLY A 214 11.56 -16.59 23.42
CA GLY A 214 11.04 -17.85 22.86
C GLY A 214 10.00 -17.67 21.76
N LEU A 215 9.90 -16.45 21.20
CA LEU A 215 9.03 -16.14 20.07
C LEU A 215 9.76 -16.39 18.74
N LYS A 216 9.00 -16.47 17.65
CA LYS A 216 9.54 -16.68 16.31
C LYS A 216 8.91 -15.68 15.35
N VAL A 217 9.73 -15.15 14.44
CA VAL A 217 9.23 -14.40 13.29
C VAL A 217 8.48 -15.37 12.38
N ALA A 218 7.30 -14.98 11.90
CA ALA A 218 6.44 -15.82 11.07
C ALA A 218 7.09 -16.15 9.72
N GLU A 219 7.74 -15.16 9.11
CA GLU A 219 8.40 -15.26 7.81
C GLU A 219 9.69 -14.45 7.81
N ALA A 220 10.71 -14.91 7.08
CA ALA A 220 11.99 -14.19 7.00
C ALA A 220 11.78 -12.76 6.47
N GLY A 221 12.35 -11.76 7.16
CA GLY A 221 12.19 -10.34 6.81
C GLY A 221 10.87 -9.70 7.28
N SER A 222 9.89 -10.48 7.76
CA SER A 222 8.62 -9.96 8.26
C SER A 222 8.75 -9.33 9.65
N TRP A 223 7.85 -8.41 9.99
CA TRP A 223 7.66 -7.91 11.36
C TRP A 223 6.59 -8.70 12.14
N ASN A 224 5.95 -9.69 11.51
CA ASN A 224 4.93 -10.52 12.13
C ASN A 224 5.58 -11.67 12.92
N LEU A 225 5.06 -11.93 14.11
CA LEU A 225 5.47 -13.05 14.96
C LEU A 225 4.44 -14.18 14.88
N SER A 226 4.91 -15.42 14.98
CA SER A 226 4.02 -16.58 15.06
C SER A 226 3.22 -16.59 16.36
N SER A 227 1.92 -16.85 16.26
CA SER A 227 1.03 -17.11 17.38
C SER A 227 0.30 -18.45 17.18
N SER A 228 -0.39 -18.91 18.21
CA SER A 228 -1.29 -20.07 18.17
C SER A 228 -2.60 -19.80 17.42
N GLY A 229 -2.85 -18.55 17.02
CA GLY A 229 -4.10 -18.10 16.39
C GLY A 229 -5.26 -17.87 17.37
N SER A 230 -5.05 -18.04 18.68
CA SER A 230 -6.03 -17.59 19.68
C SER A 230 -5.87 -16.09 19.94
N LYS A 231 -6.98 -15.39 20.17
CA LYS A 231 -6.95 -13.94 20.39
C LYS A 231 -6.11 -13.53 21.59
N GLU A 232 -6.18 -14.29 22.68
CA GLU A 232 -5.38 -14.05 23.89
C GLU A 232 -3.89 -14.17 23.60
N ASP A 233 -3.49 -15.17 22.82
CA ASP A 233 -2.10 -15.38 22.46
C ASP A 233 -1.60 -14.33 21.46
N GLU A 234 -2.43 -13.90 20.49
CA GLU A 234 -2.11 -12.79 19.59
C GLU A 234 -1.84 -11.50 20.37
N ILE A 235 -2.68 -11.17 21.35
CA ILE A 235 -2.47 -9.99 22.22
C ILE A 235 -1.18 -10.15 23.01
N ARG A 236 -0.97 -11.30 23.64
CA ARG A 236 0.26 -11.59 24.41
C ARG A 236 1.51 -11.43 23.55
N VAL A 237 1.54 -12.03 22.36
CA VAL A 237 2.67 -11.97 21.42
C VAL A 237 2.90 -10.53 20.96
N ALA A 238 1.84 -9.78 20.62
CA ALA A 238 1.97 -8.38 20.19
C ALA A 238 2.50 -7.46 21.30
N LEU A 239 2.10 -7.69 22.56
CA LEU A 239 2.65 -6.92 23.69
C LEU A 239 4.13 -7.24 23.94
N LEU A 240 4.55 -8.50 23.77
CA LEU A 240 5.96 -8.89 23.85
C LEU A 240 6.79 -8.36 22.67
N ASP A 241 6.21 -8.29 21.47
CA ASP A 241 6.81 -7.62 20.31
C ASP A 241 7.14 -6.16 20.64
N LEU A 242 6.16 -5.43 21.21
CA LEU A 242 6.36 -4.02 21.61
C LEU A 242 7.43 -3.86 22.70
N GLU A 243 7.54 -4.79 23.65
CA GLU A 243 8.65 -4.78 24.60
C GLU A 243 10.01 -4.96 23.91
N CYS A 244 10.09 -5.83 22.91
CA CYS A 244 11.33 -6.01 22.14
C CYS A 244 11.66 -4.80 21.27
N LYS A 245 10.65 -4.14 20.70
CA LYS A 245 10.82 -2.88 19.97
C LYS A 245 11.33 -1.78 20.89
N GLU A 246 10.78 -1.67 22.10
CA GLU A 246 11.25 -0.71 23.12
C GLU A 246 12.71 -0.97 23.50
N ALA A 247 13.05 -2.23 23.83
CA ALA A 247 14.42 -2.63 24.15
C ALA A 247 15.43 -2.38 23.01
N SER A 248 14.95 -2.30 21.76
CA SER A 248 15.79 -2.06 20.58
C SER A 248 15.93 -0.57 20.22
N GLY A 249 15.28 0.33 20.96
CA GLY A 249 15.32 1.78 20.72
C GLY A 249 13.96 2.40 20.37
N GLY A 250 12.86 1.70 20.61
CA GLY A 250 11.50 2.18 20.41
C GLY A 250 10.93 1.91 19.02
N ALA A 251 9.61 1.72 18.95
CA ALA A 251 8.90 1.45 17.69
C ALA A 251 8.94 2.62 16.68
N ARG A 252 9.24 3.84 17.14
CA ARG A 252 9.38 5.03 16.28
C ARG A 252 10.69 5.04 15.49
N LYS A 253 11.76 4.40 15.97
CA LYS A 253 13.10 4.48 15.36
C LYS A 253 13.12 4.19 13.85
N PRO A 254 12.53 3.12 13.31
CA PRO A 254 12.53 2.89 11.87
C PRO A 254 11.73 3.95 11.09
N TYR A 255 10.67 4.50 11.68
CA TYR A 255 9.92 5.60 11.07
C TYR A 255 10.70 6.93 11.08
N ASP A 256 11.50 7.20 12.11
CA ASP A 256 12.37 8.38 12.14
C ASP A 256 13.46 8.28 11.05
N ILE A 257 14.08 7.12 10.86
CA ILE A 257 15.04 6.89 9.77
C ILE A 257 14.37 7.13 8.41
N LEU A 258 13.16 6.60 8.22
CA LEU A 258 12.35 6.85 7.01
C LEU A 258 12.06 8.34 6.82
N ALA A 259 11.68 9.05 7.88
CA ALA A 259 11.42 10.49 7.85
C ALA A 259 12.68 11.28 7.46
N GLU A 260 13.85 10.91 7.98
CA GLU A 260 15.12 11.55 7.61
C GLU A 260 15.45 11.34 6.12
N TYR A 261 15.28 10.13 5.57
CA TYR A 261 15.47 9.90 4.12
C TYR A 261 14.45 10.62 3.24
N GLN A 262 13.20 10.75 3.69
CA GLN A 262 12.22 11.58 3.00
C GLN A 262 12.66 13.05 3.01
N ALA A 263 12.95 13.60 4.18
CA ALA A 263 13.36 14.99 4.33
C ALA A 263 14.65 15.32 3.55
N ALA A 264 15.62 14.39 3.51
CA ALA A 264 16.83 14.54 2.73
C ALA A 264 16.53 14.70 1.23
N GLN A 265 15.67 13.83 0.66
CA GLN A 265 15.29 13.90 -0.75
C GLN A 265 14.41 15.11 -1.07
N MET A 266 13.52 15.51 -0.14
CA MET A 266 12.60 16.63 -0.36
C MET A 266 13.33 17.97 -0.58
N LYS A 267 14.52 18.15 -0.01
CA LYS A 267 15.30 19.40 -0.14
C LYS A 267 15.55 19.80 -1.58
N ASP A 268 15.87 18.84 -2.44
CA ASP A 268 16.19 19.09 -3.85
C ASP A 268 14.94 19.24 -4.72
N HIS A 269 13.76 18.95 -4.17
CA HIS A 269 12.49 18.94 -4.88
C HIS A 269 11.44 19.89 -4.29
N GLN A 270 11.83 20.83 -3.42
CA GLN A 270 10.86 21.65 -2.69
C GLN A 270 9.93 22.46 -3.61
N ALA A 271 10.42 22.93 -4.77
CA ALA A 271 9.59 23.65 -5.72
C ALA A 271 8.52 22.75 -6.37
N GLU A 272 8.89 21.53 -6.78
CA GLU A 272 7.97 20.52 -7.32
C GLU A 272 6.95 20.09 -6.26
N LEU A 273 7.39 19.89 -5.02
CA LEU A 273 6.53 19.54 -3.88
C LEU A 273 5.53 20.66 -3.56
N ASN A 274 5.95 21.92 -3.63
CA ASN A 274 5.04 23.05 -3.46
C ASN A 274 3.97 23.10 -4.56
N ALA A 275 4.36 22.86 -5.82
CA ALA A 275 3.40 22.76 -6.92
C ALA A 275 2.38 21.62 -6.69
N LEU A 276 2.86 20.44 -6.26
CA LEU A 276 2.00 19.31 -5.90
C LEU A 276 1.05 19.63 -4.75
N ALA A 277 1.49 20.41 -3.76
CA ALA A 277 0.63 20.83 -2.66
C ALA A 277 -0.52 21.73 -3.13
N GLU A 278 -0.24 22.68 -4.03
CA GLU A 278 -1.25 23.56 -4.64
C GLU A 278 -2.21 22.76 -5.53
N GLU A 279 -1.70 21.84 -6.36
CA GLU A 279 -2.52 20.95 -7.19
C GLU A 279 -3.46 20.09 -6.31
N LYS A 280 -2.92 19.51 -5.23
CA LYS A 280 -3.70 18.78 -4.25
C LYS A 280 -4.83 19.63 -3.67
N MET A 281 -4.52 20.86 -3.23
CA MET A 281 -5.51 21.77 -2.66
C MET A 281 -6.60 22.14 -3.68
N ALA A 282 -6.22 22.44 -4.92
CA ALA A 282 -7.16 22.75 -5.99
C ALA A 282 -8.10 21.56 -6.28
N ALA A 283 -7.56 20.35 -6.32
CA ALA A 283 -8.34 19.13 -6.53
C ALA A 283 -9.34 18.87 -5.38
N VAL A 284 -8.93 19.06 -4.13
CA VAL A 284 -9.85 18.94 -2.96
C VAL A 284 -10.97 19.97 -3.04
N GLU A 285 -10.66 21.23 -3.34
CA GLU A 285 -11.69 22.27 -3.44
C GLU A 285 -12.63 22.05 -4.61
N ARG A 286 -12.13 21.55 -5.74
CA ARG A 286 -12.97 21.12 -6.87
C ARG A 286 -13.89 19.98 -6.47
N ALA A 287 -13.38 18.96 -5.78
CA ALA A 287 -14.18 17.85 -5.27
C ALA A 287 -15.28 18.33 -4.32
N LYS A 288 -14.96 19.21 -3.37
CA LYS A 288 -15.96 19.84 -2.49
C LYS A 288 -17.03 20.60 -3.28
N GLN A 289 -16.65 21.31 -4.35
CA GLN A 289 -17.61 22.01 -5.19
C GLN A 289 -18.57 21.05 -5.89
N ILE A 290 -18.05 19.97 -6.47
CA ILE A 290 -18.89 18.93 -7.09
C ILE A 290 -19.88 18.38 -6.05
N LEU A 291 -19.42 18.07 -4.83
CA LEU A 291 -20.28 17.56 -3.77
C LEU A 291 -21.36 18.58 -3.36
N ARG A 292 -21.03 19.88 -3.28
CA ARG A 292 -22.03 20.94 -3.04
C ARG A 292 -23.07 21.00 -4.16
N ASP A 293 -22.64 20.91 -5.41
CA ASP A 293 -23.54 20.93 -6.58
C ASP A 293 -24.52 19.73 -6.55
N HIS A 294 -24.11 18.63 -5.91
CA HIS A 294 -24.91 17.43 -5.65
C HIS A 294 -25.67 17.45 -4.30
N GLY A 295 -25.74 18.61 -3.64
CA GLY A 295 -26.55 18.80 -2.42
C GLY A 295 -25.91 18.29 -1.12
N VAL A 296 -24.62 17.97 -1.12
CA VAL A 296 -23.89 17.64 0.12
C VAL A 296 -23.65 18.92 0.93
N ALA A 297 -24.04 18.90 2.20
CA ALA A 297 -23.90 20.05 3.09
C ALA A 297 -22.44 20.34 3.47
N ASP A 298 -22.05 21.61 3.54
CA ASP A 298 -20.68 22.03 3.91
C ASP A 298 -20.21 21.51 5.27
N ALA A 299 -21.11 21.28 6.22
CA ALA A 299 -20.76 20.69 7.51
C ALA A 299 -20.23 19.24 7.40
N ARG A 300 -20.42 18.60 6.23
CA ARG A 300 -19.93 17.26 5.90
C ARG A 300 -18.75 17.30 4.91
N LEU A 301 -18.16 18.46 4.62
CA LEU A 301 -17.00 18.65 3.74
C LEU A 301 -15.77 19.13 4.53
#